data_AF-A0A7X9WXB2-F1
#
_entry.id   AF-A0A7X9WXB2-F1
#
_cell.length_a   1.000
_cell.length_b   1.000
_cell.length_c   1.000
_cell.angle_alpha   90.00
_cell.angle_beta   90.00
_cell.angle_gamma   90.00
#
_symmetry.space_group_name_H-M   'P 1'
#
loop_
_entity.id
_entity.type
_entity.pdbx_description
1 polymer ?
#
loop_
_entity_poly.entity_id
_entity_poly.type
_entity_poly.pdbx_seq_one_letter_code
_entity_poly.pdbx_strand_id
1 'polypeptide(L)'
;MSSKYAYPALYTSLEDDTASAPLRDDLLIGANGGVAWLFDLSFPYSYPGGPYSGRPDAGAPLAGAQVADIAGGAAGSVSVSAPGAIQYAGGGFDLSAAAGRNNCVRGPAGCLDGIYDDGQQFMVVGYYRLPAEADWYADSGVMPIFATNEHTGGYPSAVDMLTIAATSGGGLSARRQTNGGSTAATASLTITSGHFGKVAQIGCYRNAAGFQLQLRTSLGILLSSLQATGSNNSGDFSSLQPQWGITQSLWDFGGKPSLANFREQRVYRGWIENLVVSARDPLAVLDADWTRVMARGDFT
;
A
#
# COMPACT_ATOMS: atom_id res chain seq x y z
N MET A 1 -30.65 -22.05 0.57
CA MET A 1 -29.91 -21.16 1.49
C MET A 1 -28.63 -21.88 1.90
N SER A 2 -27.54 -21.64 1.18
CA SER A 2 -26.25 -22.32 1.40
C SER A 2 -25.37 -21.42 2.26
N SER A 3 -25.06 -21.88 3.47
CA SER A 3 -24.05 -21.26 4.34
C SER A 3 -22.66 -21.48 3.73
N LYS A 4 -22.07 -20.44 3.16
CA LYS A 4 -20.70 -20.48 2.61
C LYS A 4 -19.88 -19.22 2.94
N TYR A 5 -19.97 -18.70 4.17
CA TYR A 5 -18.97 -17.74 4.67
C TYR A 5 -18.77 -17.92 6.18
N ALA A 6 -18.23 -19.09 6.56
CA ALA A 6 -17.46 -19.15 7.79
C ALA A 6 -16.12 -18.46 7.49
N TYR A 7 -16.03 -17.14 7.71
CA TYR A 7 -14.76 -16.42 7.79
C TYR A 7 -14.19 -16.69 9.19
N PRO A 8 -13.25 -17.62 9.41
CA PRO A 8 -12.86 -18.01 10.76
C PRO A 8 -11.77 -17.10 11.35
N ALA A 9 -11.31 -16.05 10.65
CA ALA A 9 -10.02 -15.42 10.96
C ALA A 9 -10.01 -13.89 11.10
N LEU A 10 -11.16 -13.20 11.10
CA LEU A 10 -11.21 -11.73 11.22
C LEU A 10 -12.13 -11.25 12.35
N TYR A 11 -12.40 -12.13 13.33
CA TYR A 11 -13.14 -11.80 14.54
C TYR A 11 -12.39 -12.41 15.73
N THR A 12 -11.29 -11.80 16.15
CA THR A 12 -10.69 -12.14 17.44
C THR A 12 -11.29 -11.19 18.48
N SER A 13 -12.12 -11.72 19.38
CA SER A 13 -12.45 -11.00 20.61
C SER A 13 -11.27 -11.15 21.56
N LEU A 14 -10.67 -10.04 22.02
CA LEU A 14 -9.76 -10.10 23.17
C LEU A 14 -10.58 -10.41 24.42
N GLU A 15 -10.06 -11.25 25.32
CA GLU A 15 -10.77 -11.71 26.52
C GLU A 15 -11.00 -10.62 27.58
N ASP A 16 -10.52 -9.38 27.38
CA ASP A 16 -10.59 -8.36 28.44
C ASP A 16 -10.75 -6.91 27.94
N ASP A 17 -11.81 -6.64 27.18
CA ASP A 17 -12.19 -5.24 26.89
C ASP A 17 -13.71 -5.08 26.84
N THR A 18 -14.28 -4.59 27.94
CA THR A 18 -15.74 -4.48 28.19
C THR A 18 -16.43 -3.34 27.42
N ALA A 19 -15.89 -2.95 26.27
CA ALA A 19 -16.54 -2.05 25.31
C ALA A 19 -16.29 -2.43 23.82
N SER A 20 -15.70 -3.60 23.55
CA SER A 20 -15.00 -3.89 22.29
C SER A 20 -15.91 -4.21 21.09
N ALA A 21 -15.79 -3.41 20.03
CA ALA A 21 -16.05 -3.92 18.68
C ALA A 21 -15.06 -5.07 18.40
N PRO A 22 -15.47 -6.14 17.69
CA PRO A 22 -14.57 -7.25 17.40
C PRO A 22 -13.34 -6.77 16.62
N LEU A 23 -12.15 -7.27 16.97
CA LEU A 23 -10.96 -7.00 16.16
C LEU A 23 -11.14 -7.63 14.80
N ARG A 24 -10.95 -6.80 13.78
CA ARG A 24 -11.22 -7.15 12.39
C ARG A 24 -10.01 -7.68 11.65
N ASP A 25 -8.80 -7.59 12.23
CA ASP A 25 -7.55 -8.07 11.63
C ASP A 25 -6.45 -8.26 12.69
N ASP A 26 -5.74 -9.38 12.62
CA ASP A 26 -4.67 -9.73 13.55
C ASP A 26 -3.45 -8.78 13.47
N LEU A 27 -3.28 -8.03 12.39
CA LEU A 27 -2.24 -7.00 12.29
C LEU A 27 -2.39 -5.93 13.40
N LEU A 28 -3.60 -5.73 13.91
CA LEU A 28 -3.91 -4.76 14.96
C LEU A 28 -3.50 -5.24 16.36
N ILE A 29 -3.27 -6.55 16.53
CA ILE A 29 -2.86 -7.12 17.81
C ILE A 29 -1.43 -6.66 18.13
N GLY A 30 -1.27 -6.07 19.32
CA GLY A 30 0.01 -5.53 19.79
C GLY A 30 0.53 -4.33 18.99
N ALA A 31 -0.31 -3.73 18.13
CA ALA A 31 0.07 -2.54 17.37
C ALA A 31 0.05 -1.26 18.21
N ASN A 32 -0.58 -1.27 19.40
CA ASN A 32 -0.70 -0.11 20.31
C ASN A 32 -1.27 1.14 19.62
N GLY A 33 -2.18 0.97 18.66
CA GLY A 33 -2.73 2.07 17.85
C GLY A 33 -1.77 2.61 16.78
N GLY A 34 -0.61 1.97 16.58
CA GLY A 34 0.39 2.41 15.59
C GLY A 34 -0.01 2.16 14.14
N VAL A 35 -0.94 1.25 13.84
CA VAL A 35 -1.47 1.09 12.47
C VAL A 35 -2.40 2.25 12.17
N ALA A 36 -1.91 3.23 11.41
CA ALA A 36 -2.59 4.49 11.15
C ALA A 36 -3.71 4.38 10.11
N TRP A 37 -3.60 3.41 9.20
CA TRP A 37 -4.66 3.07 8.25
C TRP A 37 -4.44 1.67 7.69
N LEU A 38 -5.51 0.88 7.55
CA LEU A 38 -5.49 -0.46 6.96
C LEU A 38 -6.74 -0.69 6.11
N PHE A 39 -6.53 -1.06 4.85
CA PHE A 39 -7.60 -1.53 3.97
C PHE A 39 -7.32 -2.93 3.43
N ASP A 40 -8.38 -3.67 3.12
CA ASP A 40 -8.31 -4.98 2.52
C ASP A 40 -9.52 -5.20 1.61
N LEU A 41 -9.30 -5.13 0.30
CA LEU A 41 -10.35 -5.15 -0.71
C LEU A 41 -11.01 -6.53 -0.86
N SER A 42 -10.38 -7.60 -0.39
CA SER A 42 -11.03 -8.91 -0.31
C SER A 42 -11.86 -9.04 0.95
N PHE A 43 -11.62 -8.18 1.95
CA PHE A 43 -12.37 -8.18 3.19
C PHE A 43 -13.65 -7.35 3.03
N PRO A 44 -14.82 -8.01 3.15
CA PRO A 44 -16.09 -7.37 2.84
C PRO A 44 -16.36 -6.08 3.68
N TYR A 45 -15.84 -5.98 4.90
CA TYR A 45 -15.99 -4.77 5.75
C TYR A 45 -15.29 -3.54 5.16
N SER A 46 -14.15 -3.70 4.49
CA SER A 46 -13.37 -2.58 3.94
C SER A 46 -13.96 -2.08 2.63
N TYR A 47 -14.28 -3.01 1.71
CA TYR A 47 -14.90 -2.69 0.43
C TYR A 47 -15.88 -3.78 -0.03
N PRO A 48 -17.05 -3.45 -0.61
CA PRO A 48 -17.64 -2.11 -0.76
C PRO A 48 -18.10 -1.46 0.56
N GLY A 49 -17.80 -2.12 1.70
CA GLY A 49 -18.10 -1.61 3.03
C GLY A 49 -19.56 -1.78 3.43
N GLY A 50 -19.86 -1.35 4.66
CA GLY A 50 -21.19 -1.37 5.25
C GLY A 50 -21.46 -2.54 6.20
N PRO A 51 -22.55 -2.47 6.99
CA PRO A 51 -22.95 -3.53 7.90
C PRO A 51 -23.23 -4.82 7.14
N TYR A 52 -22.97 -5.96 7.78
CA TYR A 52 -23.14 -7.28 7.17
C TYR A 52 -24.57 -7.49 6.63
N SER A 53 -25.58 -6.94 7.31
CA SER A 53 -26.95 -6.90 6.84
C SER A 53 -27.13 -5.84 5.75
N GLY A 54 -27.33 -6.28 4.50
CA GLY A 54 -27.69 -5.38 3.39
C GLY A 54 -26.50 -4.80 2.61
N ARG A 55 -25.28 -5.30 2.86
CA ARG A 55 -24.11 -4.98 2.04
C ARG A 55 -24.33 -5.35 0.56
N PRO A 56 -23.89 -4.52 -0.40
CA PRO A 56 -23.84 -4.93 -1.79
C PRO A 56 -22.69 -5.93 -2.02
N ASP A 57 -22.80 -6.68 -3.12
CA ASP A 57 -21.69 -7.47 -3.64
C ASP A 57 -20.57 -6.53 -4.10
N ALA A 58 -19.32 -6.99 -3.95
CA ALA A 58 -18.19 -6.21 -4.43
C ALA A 58 -18.20 -6.14 -5.96
N GLY A 59 -17.98 -4.94 -6.48
CA GLY A 59 -17.96 -4.65 -7.91
C GLY A 59 -16.98 -3.54 -8.24
N ALA A 60 -16.88 -3.21 -9.53
CA ALA A 60 -16.02 -2.13 -10.01
C ALA A 60 -16.29 -0.83 -9.23
N PRO A 61 -15.26 -0.18 -8.68
CA PRO A 61 -15.47 1.03 -7.89
C PRO A 61 -15.81 2.23 -8.77
N LEU A 62 -16.67 3.09 -8.22
CA LEU A 62 -16.88 4.44 -8.74
C LEU A 62 -15.85 5.39 -8.11
N ALA A 63 -15.57 6.50 -8.77
CA ALA A 63 -14.77 7.58 -8.17
C ALA A 63 -15.43 8.05 -6.86
N GLY A 64 -14.63 8.16 -5.79
CA GLY A 64 -15.09 8.53 -4.46
C GLY A 64 -15.71 7.38 -3.65
N ALA A 65 -15.75 6.15 -4.17
CA ALA A 65 -16.24 5.00 -3.40
C ALA A 65 -15.45 4.88 -2.09
N GLN A 66 -16.16 4.70 -0.97
CA GLN A 66 -15.55 4.62 0.35
C GLN A 66 -14.76 3.32 0.52
N VAL A 67 -13.61 3.40 1.18
CA VAL A 67 -12.85 2.22 1.64
C VAL A 67 -12.69 2.33 3.15
N ALA A 68 -13.43 1.51 3.88
CA ALA A 68 -13.44 1.58 5.34
C ALA A 68 -12.09 1.14 5.91
N ASP A 69 -11.65 1.87 6.92
CA ASP A 69 -10.46 1.53 7.70
C ASP A 69 -10.76 0.37 8.66
N ILE A 70 -10.02 -0.72 8.49
CA ILE A 70 -10.12 -1.91 9.33
C ILE A 70 -9.60 -1.61 10.74
N ALA A 71 -8.66 -0.67 10.90
CA ALA A 71 -8.17 -0.20 12.19
C ALA A 71 -9.19 0.66 12.97
N GLY A 72 -10.32 1.02 12.34
CA GLY A 72 -11.41 1.75 12.99
C GLY A 72 -11.31 3.28 12.93
N GLY A 73 -10.34 3.81 12.17
CA GLY A 73 -10.20 5.24 11.91
C GLY A 73 -11.08 5.76 10.77
N ALA A 74 -10.71 6.93 10.25
CA ALA A 74 -11.41 7.55 9.13
C ALA A 74 -11.27 6.70 7.86
N ALA A 75 -12.35 6.65 7.07
CA ALA A 75 -12.34 5.89 5.83
C ALA A 75 -11.52 6.59 4.74
N GLY A 76 -10.88 5.78 3.90
CA GLY A 76 -10.29 6.22 2.65
C GLY A 76 -11.32 6.29 1.51
N SER A 77 -10.83 6.45 0.28
CA SER A 77 -11.65 6.53 -0.92
C SER A 77 -10.95 5.92 -2.13
N VAL A 78 -11.71 5.62 -3.19
CA VAL A 78 -11.16 5.22 -4.48
C VAL A 78 -11.08 6.42 -5.41
N SER A 79 -9.92 6.60 -6.04
CA SER A 79 -9.78 7.51 -7.18
C SER A 79 -9.81 6.73 -8.49
N VAL A 80 -10.58 7.22 -9.46
CA VAL A 80 -10.71 6.63 -10.80
C VAL A 80 -10.58 7.73 -11.84
N SER A 81 -9.68 7.55 -12.79
CA SER A 81 -9.54 8.43 -13.97
C SER A 81 -10.07 7.71 -15.21
N ALA A 82 -10.87 8.41 -16.02
CA ALA A 82 -11.26 7.94 -17.35
C ALA A 82 -10.13 8.14 -18.37
N PRO A 83 -10.06 7.37 -19.48
CA PRO A 83 -10.86 6.19 -19.83
C PRO A 83 -10.22 4.87 -19.35
N GLY A 84 -11.03 3.80 -19.22
CA GLY A 84 -10.56 2.48 -18.79
C GLY A 84 -10.59 2.26 -17.27
N ALA A 85 -11.80 2.20 -16.71
CA ALA A 85 -12.03 2.13 -15.26
C ALA A 85 -11.42 0.89 -14.59
N ILE A 86 -11.20 1.02 -13.29
CA ILE A 86 -10.81 -0.07 -12.38
C ILE A 86 -11.89 -1.15 -12.37
N GLN A 87 -11.51 -2.42 -12.51
CA GLN A 87 -12.42 -3.55 -12.30
C GLN A 87 -12.21 -4.14 -10.90
N TYR A 88 -13.23 -4.82 -10.37
CA TYR A 88 -13.06 -5.65 -9.18
C TYR A 88 -12.98 -7.12 -9.60
N ALA A 89 -11.84 -7.76 -9.32
CA ALA A 89 -11.58 -9.14 -9.69
C ALA A 89 -10.62 -9.79 -8.70
N GLY A 90 -10.81 -11.09 -8.42
CA GLY A 90 -9.90 -11.88 -7.60
C GLY A 90 -9.64 -11.35 -6.18
N GLY A 91 -10.61 -10.62 -5.60
CA GLY A 91 -10.48 -10.00 -4.28
C GLY A 91 -9.76 -8.64 -4.27
N GLY A 92 -9.54 -8.01 -5.43
CA GLY A 92 -8.82 -6.74 -5.52
C GLY A 92 -9.26 -5.85 -6.68
N PHE A 93 -8.65 -4.67 -6.74
CA PHE A 93 -8.81 -3.72 -7.83
C PHE A 93 -7.83 -4.00 -8.94
N ASP A 94 -8.37 -4.44 -10.07
CA ASP A 94 -7.66 -4.73 -11.29
C ASP A 94 -7.47 -3.45 -12.10
N LEU A 95 -6.20 -3.11 -12.34
CA LEU A 95 -5.77 -1.89 -13.02
C LEU A 95 -5.35 -2.15 -14.47
N SER A 96 -5.56 -3.36 -15.01
CA SER A 96 -5.15 -3.74 -16.37
C SER A 96 -5.72 -2.85 -17.46
N ALA A 97 -6.93 -2.33 -17.25
CA ALA A 97 -7.63 -1.48 -18.20
C ALA A 97 -7.34 0.02 -18.00
N ALA A 98 -6.62 0.40 -16.93
CA ALA A 98 -6.34 1.80 -16.61
C ALA A 98 -5.42 2.42 -17.67
N ALA A 99 -5.92 3.41 -18.39
CA ALA A 99 -5.15 4.15 -19.40
C ALA A 99 -4.55 5.47 -18.88
N GLY A 100 -4.86 5.83 -17.63
CA GLY A 100 -4.45 7.08 -17.01
C GLY A 100 -3.92 6.90 -15.59
N ARG A 101 -3.31 7.97 -15.08
CA ARG A 101 -2.87 8.07 -13.69
C ARG A 101 -4.04 8.28 -12.73
N ASN A 102 -3.77 8.19 -11.43
CA ASN A 102 -4.74 8.44 -10.35
C ASN A 102 -5.89 7.40 -10.31
N ASN A 103 -5.56 6.15 -10.63
CA ASN A 103 -6.40 4.96 -10.47
C ASN A 103 -5.88 4.18 -9.25
N CYS A 104 -6.33 4.55 -8.06
CA CYS A 104 -5.73 4.12 -6.80
C CYS A 104 -6.74 4.11 -5.64
N VAL A 105 -6.38 3.39 -4.58
CA VAL A 105 -7.00 3.54 -3.26
C VAL A 105 -6.28 4.65 -2.51
N ARG A 106 -7.01 5.60 -1.92
CA ARG A 106 -6.48 6.70 -1.11
C ARG A 106 -6.82 6.49 0.36
N GLY A 107 -5.84 6.67 1.24
CA GLY A 107 -6.06 6.80 2.68
C GLY A 107 -6.76 8.12 3.03
N PRO A 108 -7.30 8.23 4.25
CA PRO A 108 -7.87 9.47 4.75
C PRO A 108 -6.79 10.55 4.92
N ALA A 109 -7.18 11.82 4.85
CA ALA A 109 -6.26 12.90 5.24
C ALA A 109 -6.00 12.82 6.75
N GLY A 110 -4.76 13.13 7.17
CA GLY A 110 -4.37 13.12 8.57
C GLY A 110 -3.88 11.78 9.11
N CYS A 111 -3.98 10.66 8.37
CA CYS A 111 -3.42 9.39 8.85
C CYS A 111 -1.89 9.38 8.94
N LEU A 112 -1.21 10.41 8.43
CA LEU A 112 0.25 10.55 8.49
C LEU A 112 0.71 11.50 9.59
N ASP A 113 -0.22 12.11 10.34
CA ASP A 113 0.06 13.13 11.35
C ASP A 113 1.02 12.62 12.44
N GLY A 114 0.66 11.54 13.12
CA GLY A 114 1.54 10.94 14.12
C GLY A 114 2.90 10.51 13.57
N ILE A 115 2.97 10.08 12.30
CA ILE A 115 4.27 9.72 11.69
C ILE A 115 5.14 10.96 11.50
N TYR A 116 4.56 12.08 11.09
CA TYR A 116 5.30 13.33 10.90
C TYR A 116 5.91 13.80 12.23
N ASP A 117 5.13 13.76 13.30
CA ASP A 117 5.54 14.19 14.64
C ASP A 117 6.48 13.22 15.35
N ASP A 118 6.31 11.90 15.17
CA ASP A 118 7.03 10.86 15.91
C ASP A 118 8.33 10.42 15.23
N GLY A 119 9.16 11.39 14.84
CA GLY A 119 10.48 11.09 14.30
C GLY A 119 10.48 10.33 12.98
N GLN A 120 9.33 10.22 12.30
CA GLN A 120 9.15 9.68 10.95
C GLN A 120 9.64 8.24 10.79
N GLN A 121 9.46 7.42 11.82
CA GLN A 121 9.65 5.97 11.71
C GLN A 121 8.33 5.34 11.29
N PHE A 122 8.31 4.73 10.12
CA PHE A 122 7.11 4.23 9.50
C PHE A 122 7.34 2.90 8.81
N MET A 123 6.25 2.19 8.56
CA MET A 123 6.19 1.08 7.64
C MET A 123 4.99 1.25 6.73
N VAL A 124 5.20 1.14 5.41
CA VAL A 124 4.19 1.17 4.37
C VAL A 124 4.19 -0.17 3.67
N VAL A 125 3.02 -0.78 3.53
CA VAL A 125 2.87 -2.10 2.90
C VAL A 125 1.74 -2.07 1.90
N GLY A 126 1.93 -2.77 0.79
CA GLY A 126 0.87 -3.06 -0.17
C GLY A 126 0.98 -4.49 -0.69
N TYR A 127 -0.16 -5.14 -0.86
CA TYR A 127 -0.29 -6.42 -1.52
C TYR A 127 -0.78 -6.19 -2.94
N TYR A 128 -0.02 -6.70 -3.89
CA TYR A 128 -0.28 -6.54 -5.31
C TYR A 128 -0.19 -7.85 -6.05
N ARG A 129 -0.88 -7.98 -7.18
CA ARG A 129 -0.45 -8.88 -8.24
C ARG A 129 0.54 -8.11 -9.10
N LEU A 130 1.76 -8.63 -9.23
CA LEU A 130 2.75 -8.03 -10.10
C LEU A 130 2.39 -8.33 -11.57
N PRO A 131 2.67 -7.39 -12.50
CA PRO A 131 2.68 -7.68 -13.93
C PRO A 131 3.55 -8.90 -14.25
N ALA A 132 3.27 -9.57 -15.38
CA ALA A 132 4.24 -10.48 -15.97
C ALA A 132 5.52 -9.74 -16.34
N GLU A 133 6.64 -10.45 -16.45
CA GLU A 133 7.95 -9.83 -16.73
C GLU A 133 7.94 -9.04 -18.05
N ALA A 134 7.25 -9.57 -19.07
CA ALA A 134 7.09 -8.91 -20.36
C ALA A 134 6.22 -7.64 -20.30
N ASP A 135 5.37 -7.52 -19.30
CA ASP A 135 4.47 -6.38 -19.07
C ASP A 135 5.01 -5.45 -17.97
N TRP A 136 6.25 -5.67 -17.52
CA TRP A 136 6.90 -4.80 -16.55
C TRP A 136 7.39 -3.50 -17.20
N TYR A 137 7.43 -2.45 -16.38
CA TYR A 137 7.82 -1.12 -16.80
C TYR A 137 9.23 -1.12 -17.44
N ALA A 138 9.31 -0.61 -18.67
CA ALA A 138 10.53 -0.62 -19.47
C ALA A 138 10.97 0.77 -19.97
N ASP A 139 10.18 1.83 -19.72
CA ASP A 139 10.46 3.17 -20.24
C ASP A 139 11.49 3.92 -19.37
N SER A 140 11.99 5.04 -19.88
CA SER A 140 12.78 6.00 -19.10
C SER A 140 11.89 6.69 -18.06
N GLY A 141 12.22 6.61 -16.77
CA GLY A 141 11.44 7.22 -15.69
C GLY A 141 11.10 6.20 -14.60
N VAL A 142 9.95 6.40 -13.95
CA VAL A 142 9.43 5.46 -12.95
C VAL A 142 7.91 5.35 -13.05
N MET A 143 7.36 4.21 -12.65
CA MET A 143 5.92 3.98 -12.55
C MET A 143 5.52 3.85 -11.08
N PRO A 144 4.90 4.87 -10.47
CA PRO A 144 4.58 4.87 -9.05
C PRO A 144 3.43 3.90 -8.74
N ILE A 145 3.67 2.98 -7.82
CA ILE A 145 2.66 2.03 -7.32
C ILE A 145 2.15 2.41 -5.94
N PHE A 146 2.91 3.25 -5.23
CA PHE A 146 2.52 3.90 -4.00
C PHE A 146 3.10 5.31 -3.96
N ALA A 147 2.33 6.28 -3.46
CA ALA A 147 2.84 7.63 -3.20
C ALA A 147 2.03 8.32 -2.10
N THR A 148 2.68 9.19 -1.33
CA THR A 148 1.97 10.07 -0.38
C THR A 148 1.54 11.39 -1.00
N ASN A 149 2.32 11.95 -1.91
CA ASN A 149 1.95 13.17 -2.62
C ASN A 149 1.20 12.88 -3.94
N GLU A 150 0.49 13.88 -4.46
CA GLU A 150 -0.21 13.83 -5.75
C GLU A 150 0.39 14.75 -6.82
N HIS A 151 1.52 15.38 -6.55
CA HIS A 151 2.15 16.30 -7.49
C HIS A 151 2.86 15.51 -8.60
N THR A 152 2.65 15.86 -9.87
CA THR A 152 3.22 15.08 -10.99
C THR A 152 4.74 15.12 -11.02
N GLY A 153 5.33 16.21 -10.54
CA GLY A 153 6.78 16.33 -10.30
C GLY A 153 7.30 15.48 -9.13
N GLY A 154 6.43 15.00 -8.23
CA GLY A 154 6.76 14.25 -7.01
C GLY A 154 7.53 15.06 -5.96
N TYR A 155 8.37 14.38 -5.15
CA TYR A 155 9.17 14.99 -4.08
C TYR A 155 10.10 16.15 -4.53
N PRO A 156 10.56 16.27 -5.79
CA PRO A 156 11.23 17.50 -6.26
C PRO A 156 10.36 18.76 -6.27
N SER A 157 9.03 18.63 -6.29
CA SER A 157 8.11 19.74 -6.50
C SER A 157 7.06 19.90 -5.40
N ALA A 158 6.92 18.91 -4.52
CA ALA A 158 6.01 18.94 -3.39
C ALA A 158 6.59 18.16 -2.21
N VAL A 159 6.04 18.36 -1.03
CA VAL A 159 6.36 17.52 0.12
C VAL A 159 5.87 16.09 -0.14
N ASP A 160 6.66 15.10 0.24
CA ASP A 160 6.35 13.68 0.15
C ASP A 160 6.95 12.93 1.34
N MET A 161 6.23 11.98 1.92
CA MET A 161 6.85 11.03 2.86
C MET A 161 7.61 9.96 2.09
N LEU A 162 6.93 9.29 1.16
CA LEU A 162 7.44 8.13 0.44
C LEU A 162 6.74 7.96 -0.90
N THR A 163 7.52 7.63 -1.93
CA THR A 163 7.03 7.08 -3.20
C THR A 163 7.72 5.74 -3.47
N ILE A 164 6.93 4.70 -3.77
CA ILE A 164 7.44 3.40 -4.25
C ILE A 164 7.05 3.26 -5.71
N ALA A 165 8.02 2.92 -6.57
CA ALA A 165 7.83 2.88 -8.00
C ALA A 165 8.58 1.74 -8.67
N ALA A 166 7.95 1.16 -9.69
CA ALA A 166 8.61 0.28 -10.64
C ALA A 166 9.56 1.08 -11.53
N THR A 167 10.70 0.48 -11.87
CA THR A 167 11.73 1.06 -12.74
C THR A 167 12.10 0.07 -13.84
N SER A 168 12.69 0.59 -14.91
CA SER A 168 13.16 -0.21 -16.05
C SER A 168 14.09 -1.35 -15.60
N GLY A 169 14.07 -2.47 -16.32
CA GLY A 169 14.94 -3.62 -16.06
C GLY A 169 14.52 -4.46 -14.84
N GLY A 170 13.23 -4.48 -14.51
CA GLY A 170 12.71 -5.26 -13.39
C GLY A 170 13.00 -4.65 -12.02
N GLY A 171 13.32 -3.36 -11.95
CA GLY A 171 13.66 -2.71 -10.69
C GLY A 171 12.44 -2.24 -9.90
N LEU A 172 12.55 -2.23 -8.59
CA LEU A 172 11.63 -1.57 -7.67
C LEU A 172 12.43 -0.60 -6.81
N SER A 173 11.93 0.62 -6.63
CA SER A 173 12.59 1.66 -5.85
C SER A 173 11.63 2.34 -4.89
N ALA A 174 12.12 2.65 -3.70
CA ALA A 174 11.44 3.43 -2.68
C ALA A 174 12.26 4.70 -2.44
N ARG A 175 11.60 5.86 -2.53
CA ARG A 175 12.22 7.18 -2.41
C ARG A 175 11.54 7.95 -1.30
N ARG A 176 12.31 8.27 -0.26
CA ARG A 176 11.85 9.03 0.92
C ARG A 176 12.47 10.41 0.90
N GLN A 177 11.66 11.47 0.87
CA GLN A 177 12.16 12.85 0.94
C GLN A 177 12.80 13.11 2.32
N THR A 178 13.86 13.91 2.37
CA THR A 178 14.63 14.15 3.60
C THR A 178 14.77 15.61 3.99
N ASN A 179 14.26 16.56 3.20
CA ASN A 179 14.51 18.00 3.42
C ASN A 179 13.37 18.92 2.97
N GLY A 180 12.16 18.40 2.75
CA GLY A 180 11.01 19.17 2.24
C GLY A 180 11.23 19.75 0.84
N GLY A 181 12.30 19.35 0.15
CA GLY A 181 12.68 19.78 -1.18
C GLY A 181 13.12 18.58 -2.03
N SER A 182 14.09 18.75 -2.92
CA SER A 182 14.39 17.75 -3.95
C SER A 182 15.26 16.57 -3.51
N THR A 183 15.64 16.46 -2.23
CA THR A 183 16.53 15.40 -1.77
C THR A 183 15.73 14.21 -1.24
N ALA A 184 16.09 13.01 -1.73
CA ALA A 184 15.49 11.76 -1.26
C ALA A 184 16.56 10.69 -0.98
N ALA A 185 16.35 9.93 0.10
CA ALA A 185 17.01 8.65 0.30
C ALA A 185 16.33 7.60 -0.59
N THR A 186 17.11 6.72 -1.20
CA THR A 186 16.59 5.71 -2.15
C THR A 186 17.01 4.31 -1.72
N ALA A 187 16.04 3.41 -1.59
CA ALA A 187 16.24 1.97 -1.43
C ALA A 187 15.71 1.27 -2.68
N SER A 188 16.53 0.41 -3.30
CA SER A 188 16.14 -0.26 -4.54
C SER A 188 16.50 -1.74 -4.52
N LEU A 189 15.72 -2.55 -5.23
CA LEU A 189 15.98 -3.97 -5.48
C LEU A 189 15.63 -4.33 -6.93
N THR A 190 16.18 -5.43 -7.42
CA THR A 190 15.82 -6.01 -8.72
C THR A 190 14.96 -7.23 -8.49
N ILE A 191 13.80 -7.26 -9.15
CA ILE A 191 12.88 -8.41 -9.16
C ILE A 191 13.47 -9.47 -10.09
N THR A 192 13.61 -10.69 -9.59
CA THR A 192 14.07 -11.84 -10.39
C THR A 192 12.90 -12.49 -11.13
N SER A 193 13.14 -13.07 -12.31
CA SER A 193 12.10 -13.49 -13.27
C SER A 193 10.96 -14.34 -12.68
N GLY A 194 11.23 -15.18 -11.68
CA GLY A 194 10.20 -16.03 -11.04
C GLY A 194 9.17 -15.27 -10.19
N HIS A 195 9.48 -14.05 -9.75
CA HIS A 195 8.60 -13.25 -8.89
C HIS A 195 7.50 -12.53 -9.69
N PHE A 196 7.70 -12.25 -10.98
CA PHE A 196 6.70 -11.59 -11.81
C PHE A 196 5.43 -12.44 -11.98
N GLY A 197 4.30 -11.77 -12.20
CA GLY A 197 2.98 -12.42 -12.32
C GLY A 197 2.44 -13.02 -11.01
N LYS A 198 3.16 -12.89 -9.89
CA LYS A 198 2.76 -13.44 -8.58
C LYS A 198 2.07 -12.36 -7.73
N VAL A 199 1.30 -12.84 -6.76
CA VAL A 199 0.92 -12.03 -5.61
C VAL A 199 2.19 -11.73 -4.80
N ALA A 200 2.37 -10.47 -4.47
CA ALA A 200 3.52 -9.95 -3.76
C ALA A 200 3.10 -9.02 -2.63
N GLN A 201 3.80 -9.12 -1.49
CA GLN A 201 3.81 -8.08 -0.47
C GLN A 201 5.02 -7.21 -0.73
N ILE A 202 4.77 -5.93 -0.98
CA ILE A 202 5.80 -4.89 -1.09
C ILE A 202 5.75 -4.10 0.21
N GLY A 203 6.85 -4.16 0.97
CA GLY A 203 6.99 -3.46 2.25
C GLY A 203 8.14 -2.48 2.18
N CYS A 204 7.96 -1.28 2.72
CA CYS A 204 9.03 -0.31 2.88
C CYS A 204 8.95 0.30 4.28
N TYR A 205 10.06 0.30 5.00
CA TYR A 205 10.09 0.85 6.34
C TYR A 205 11.31 1.74 6.56
N ARG A 206 11.12 2.68 7.48
CA ARG A 206 12.18 3.46 8.13
C ARG A 206 12.05 3.28 9.62
N ASN A 207 13.10 2.79 10.27
CA ASN A 207 13.20 2.74 11.72
C ASN A 207 14.52 3.40 12.17
N ALA A 208 14.84 3.33 13.47
CA ALA A 208 16.09 3.86 13.98
C ALA A 208 17.35 3.26 13.31
N ALA A 209 17.29 2.00 12.87
CA ALA A 209 18.42 1.29 12.28
C ALA A 209 18.64 1.60 10.79
N GLY A 210 17.59 1.92 10.05
CA GLY A 210 17.73 2.29 8.65
C GLY A 210 16.43 2.40 7.87
N PHE A 211 16.60 2.50 6.56
CA PHE A 211 15.54 2.55 5.56
C PHE A 211 15.71 1.40 4.58
N GLN A 212 14.67 0.59 4.38
CA GLN A 212 14.75 -0.61 3.55
C GLN A 212 13.46 -0.87 2.77
N LEU A 213 13.64 -1.48 1.60
CA LEU A 213 12.56 -1.96 0.73
C LEU A 213 12.62 -3.49 0.66
N GLN A 214 11.45 -4.11 0.72
CA GLN A 214 11.24 -5.54 0.62
C GLN A 214 10.21 -5.85 -0.46
N LEU A 215 10.44 -6.95 -1.16
CA LEU A 215 9.43 -7.65 -1.93
C LEU A 215 9.39 -9.11 -1.48
N ARG A 216 8.20 -9.61 -1.19
CA ARG A 216 7.98 -11.02 -0.84
C ARG A 216 6.95 -11.62 -1.77
N THR A 217 7.22 -12.82 -2.27
CA THR A 217 6.25 -13.66 -2.99
C THR A 217 6.27 -15.08 -2.42
N SER A 218 5.52 -16.00 -3.04
CA SER A 218 5.61 -17.43 -2.74
C SER A 218 7.00 -18.04 -2.97
N LEU A 219 7.91 -17.35 -3.67
CA LEU A 219 9.28 -17.82 -3.93
C LEU A 219 10.29 -17.38 -2.87
N GLY A 220 9.90 -16.49 -1.95
CA GLY A 220 10.77 -15.96 -0.91
C GLY A 220 10.82 -14.44 -0.88
N ILE A 221 11.87 -13.92 -0.26
CA ILE A 221 12.05 -12.50 0.06
C ILE A 221 13.22 -11.94 -0.75
N LEU A 222 13.00 -10.78 -1.35
CA LEU A 222 14.04 -9.90 -1.88
C LEU A 222 14.12 -8.66 -1.00
N LEU A 223 15.31 -8.29 -0.58
CA LEU A 223 15.58 -7.09 0.22
C LEU A 223 16.53 -6.17 -0.55
N SER A 224 16.27 -4.87 -0.47
CA SER A 224 17.29 -3.87 -0.84
C SER A 224 18.44 -3.91 0.17
N SER A 225 19.59 -3.34 -0.18
CA SER A 225 20.60 -3.00 0.83
C SER A 225 20.00 -2.02 1.84
N LEU A 226 20.28 -2.25 3.13
CA LEU A 226 19.86 -1.35 4.21
C LEU A 226 20.52 0.02 4.01
N GLN A 227 19.69 1.06 3.86
CA GLN A 227 20.16 2.43 3.76
C GLN A 227 20.23 3.06 5.14
N ALA A 228 21.13 4.03 5.32
CA ALA A 228 21.16 4.83 6.53
C ALA A 228 19.80 5.54 6.73
N THR A 229 19.37 5.64 7.99
CA THR A 229 18.08 6.26 8.39
C THR A 229 17.92 7.67 7.82
N GLY A 230 19.01 8.44 7.82
CA GLY A 230 19.06 9.83 7.38
C GLY A 230 18.18 10.77 8.22
N SER A 231 18.26 12.07 7.93
CA SER A 231 17.45 13.09 8.60
C SER A 231 15.94 12.90 8.35
N ASN A 232 15.13 13.35 9.29
CA ASN A 232 13.69 13.49 9.08
C ASN A 232 13.42 14.48 7.94
N ASN A 233 12.35 14.25 7.19
CA ASN A 233 11.83 15.22 6.24
C ASN A 233 11.41 16.49 6.99
N SER A 234 11.93 17.65 6.57
CA SER A 234 11.54 18.95 7.14
C SER A 234 10.27 19.53 6.49
N GLY A 235 9.76 18.92 5.43
CA GLY A 235 8.45 19.28 4.86
C GLY A 235 7.32 18.56 5.59
N ASP A 236 6.23 19.27 5.86
CA ASP A 236 5.05 18.73 6.51
C ASP A 236 4.19 17.89 5.54
N PHE A 237 4.09 16.60 5.84
CA PHE A 237 3.28 15.64 5.09
C PHE A 237 2.07 15.11 5.88
N SER A 238 1.80 15.64 7.08
CA SER A 238 0.75 15.15 8.00
C SER A 238 -0.63 15.06 7.35
N SER A 239 -0.95 16.03 6.48
CA SER A 239 -2.25 16.12 5.79
C SER A 239 -2.32 15.33 4.47
N LEU A 240 -1.22 14.75 4.00
CA LEU A 240 -1.20 14.03 2.73
C LEU A 240 -2.01 12.73 2.80
N GLN A 241 -2.52 12.31 1.65
CA GLN A 241 -3.29 11.07 1.52
C GLN A 241 -2.42 10.01 0.84
N PRO A 242 -2.06 8.92 1.53
CA PRO A 242 -1.31 7.84 0.92
C PRO A 242 -2.15 7.13 -0.16
N GLN A 243 -1.52 6.72 -1.26
CA GLN A 243 -2.20 6.19 -2.45
C GLN A 243 -1.57 4.86 -2.88
N TRP A 244 -2.38 3.83 -3.13
CA TRP A 244 -1.97 2.50 -3.62
C TRP A 244 -2.59 2.20 -4.98
N GLY A 245 -1.79 1.86 -5.98
CA GLY A 245 -2.21 1.66 -7.37
C GLY A 245 -1.45 2.58 -8.33
N ILE A 246 -2.05 2.94 -9.47
CA ILE A 246 -1.41 3.86 -10.42
C ILE A 246 -1.61 5.29 -9.91
N THR A 247 -0.62 5.82 -9.20
CA THR A 247 -0.71 7.15 -8.56
C THR A 247 -0.31 8.29 -9.52
N GLN A 248 -0.52 9.54 -9.10
CA GLN A 248 -0.13 10.72 -9.88
C GLN A 248 1.33 11.16 -9.66
N SER A 249 1.96 10.80 -8.55
CA SER A 249 3.31 11.26 -8.16
C SER A 249 4.38 10.87 -9.16
N LEU A 250 5.41 11.70 -9.37
CA LEU A 250 6.57 11.41 -10.24
C LEU A 250 6.24 11.07 -11.72
N TRP A 251 5.04 11.36 -12.20
CA TRP A 251 4.67 11.14 -13.61
C TRP A 251 5.47 11.99 -14.60
N ASP A 252 6.00 13.12 -14.15
CA ASP A 252 6.89 14.00 -14.94
C ASP A 252 8.37 13.86 -14.49
N PHE A 253 8.70 12.81 -13.73
CA PHE A 253 10.07 12.57 -13.27
C PHE A 253 10.91 11.87 -14.34
N GLY A 254 11.62 12.67 -15.12
CA GLY A 254 12.42 12.18 -16.25
C GLY A 254 11.54 12.03 -17.50
N GLY A 255 11.41 10.79 -18.00
CA GLY A 255 10.49 10.49 -19.09
C GLY A 255 9.07 10.25 -18.57
N LYS A 256 8.06 10.64 -19.36
CA LYS A 256 6.66 10.34 -19.03
C LYS A 256 6.44 8.82 -19.14
N PRO A 257 6.03 8.15 -18.05
CA PRO A 257 5.85 6.71 -18.08
C PRO A 257 4.64 6.34 -18.95
N SER A 258 4.74 5.24 -19.70
CA SER A 258 3.62 4.65 -20.42
C SER A 258 3.02 3.49 -19.64
N LEU A 259 1.70 3.52 -19.46
CA LEU A 259 0.96 2.37 -18.91
C LEU A 259 0.87 1.21 -19.92
N ALA A 260 1.20 1.45 -21.19
CA ALA A 260 1.25 0.39 -22.19
C ALA A 260 2.27 -0.71 -21.82
N ASN A 261 3.27 -0.39 -21.00
CA ASN A 261 4.33 -1.29 -20.55
C ASN A 261 4.27 -1.54 -19.03
N PHE A 262 3.12 -1.31 -18.39
CA PHE A 262 2.91 -1.64 -16.97
C PHE A 262 1.45 -2.05 -16.77
N ARG A 263 1.12 -3.27 -17.17
CA ARG A 263 -0.25 -3.80 -17.22
C ARG A 263 -0.46 -4.89 -16.19
N GLU A 264 -1.71 -5.31 -16.00
CA GLU A 264 -2.04 -6.46 -15.16
C GLU A 264 -1.68 -6.33 -13.68
N GLN A 265 -1.45 -5.10 -13.21
CA GLN A 265 -1.34 -4.84 -11.79
C GLN A 265 -2.72 -4.96 -11.14
N ARG A 266 -2.76 -5.63 -9.99
CA ARG A 266 -3.92 -5.64 -9.10
C ARG A 266 -3.51 -5.18 -7.71
N VAL A 267 -4.32 -4.35 -7.06
CA VAL A 267 -4.14 -3.96 -5.65
C VAL A 267 -5.12 -4.78 -4.81
N TYR A 268 -4.68 -5.33 -3.69
CA TYR A 268 -5.53 -6.13 -2.80
C TYR A 268 -5.70 -5.51 -1.41
N ARG A 269 -4.60 -5.16 -0.76
CA ARG A 269 -4.54 -4.72 0.64
C ARG A 269 -3.42 -3.71 0.78
N GLY A 270 -3.54 -2.80 1.73
CA GLY A 270 -2.46 -1.89 2.06
C GLY A 270 -2.64 -1.26 3.43
N TRP A 271 -1.53 -0.88 4.03
CA TRP A 271 -1.53 -0.29 5.35
C TRP A 271 -0.29 0.54 5.61
N ILE A 272 -0.40 1.45 6.58
CA ILE A 272 0.68 2.28 7.08
C ILE A 272 0.70 2.19 8.60
N GLU A 273 1.91 2.11 9.13
CA GLU A 273 2.16 2.00 10.56
C GLU A 273 3.19 3.04 11.01
N ASN A 274 2.92 3.68 12.14
CA ASN A 274 3.86 4.46 12.94
C ASN A 274 4.64 3.50 13.84
N LEU A 275 5.93 3.33 13.54
CA LEU A 275 6.79 2.38 14.24
C LEU A 275 7.27 2.89 15.59
N VAL A 276 7.21 4.19 15.85
CA VAL A 276 7.49 4.73 17.19
C VAL A 276 6.36 4.35 18.14
N VAL A 277 5.11 4.48 17.69
CA VAL A 277 3.93 4.13 18.49
C VAL A 277 3.81 2.62 18.69
N SER A 278 3.98 1.83 17.61
CA SER A 278 3.83 0.39 17.72
C SER A 278 5.00 -0.30 18.42
N ALA A 279 6.21 0.28 18.32
CA ALA A 279 7.46 -0.28 18.81
C ALA A 279 7.75 -1.71 18.29
N ARG A 280 7.18 -2.08 17.14
CA ARG A 280 7.33 -3.41 16.54
C ARG A 280 8.53 -3.49 15.61
N ASP A 281 9.12 -4.68 15.52
CA ASP A 281 10.13 -4.98 14.49
C ASP A 281 9.44 -5.10 13.11
N PRO A 282 9.79 -4.24 12.13
CA PRO A 282 9.15 -4.26 10.81
C PRO A 282 9.23 -5.60 10.11
N LEU A 283 10.36 -6.30 10.21
CA LEU A 283 10.55 -7.59 9.53
C LEU A 283 9.66 -8.66 10.13
N ALA A 284 9.62 -8.78 11.47
CA ALA A 284 8.72 -9.70 12.15
C ALA A 284 7.23 -9.44 11.79
N VAL A 285 6.82 -8.16 11.70
CA VAL A 285 5.45 -7.80 11.34
C VAL A 285 5.13 -8.17 9.88
N LEU A 286 6.02 -7.83 8.93
CA LEU A 286 5.86 -8.18 7.51
C LEU A 286 5.72 -9.69 7.33
N ASP A 287 6.52 -10.46 8.05
CA ASP A 287 6.56 -11.91 8.00
C ASP A 287 5.28 -12.56 8.52
N ALA A 288 4.79 -12.08 9.66
CA ALA A 288 3.55 -12.53 10.26
C ALA A 288 2.33 -12.14 9.40
N ASP A 289 2.29 -10.90 8.90
CA ASP A 289 1.21 -10.42 8.02
C ASP A 289 1.16 -11.23 6.72
N TRP A 290 2.30 -11.49 6.08
CA TRP A 290 2.37 -12.35 4.89
C TRP A 290 1.77 -13.73 5.13
N THR A 291 2.20 -14.39 6.21
CA THR A 291 1.79 -15.76 6.52
C THR A 291 0.27 -15.83 6.73
N ARG A 292 -0.28 -14.90 7.51
CA ARG A 292 -1.73 -14.82 7.75
C ARG A 292 -2.51 -14.51 6.47
N VAL A 293 -2.09 -13.49 5.73
CA VAL A 293 -2.82 -13.01 4.54
C VAL A 293 -2.83 -14.06 3.44
N MET A 294 -1.71 -14.75 3.19
CA MET A 294 -1.67 -15.83 2.20
C MET A 294 -2.48 -17.06 2.61
N ALA A 295 -2.52 -17.38 3.91
CA ALA A 295 -3.32 -18.51 4.41
C ALA A 295 -4.83 -18.36 4.17
N ARG A 296 -5.32 -17.11 3.99
CA ARG A 296 -6.73 -16.86 3.65
C ARG A 296 -7.11 -17.35 2.25
N GLY A 297 -6.17 -17.34 1.30
CA GLY A 297 -6.43 -17.77 -0.08
C GLY A 297 -7.33 -16.82 -0.88
N ASP A 298 -7.56 -15.59 -0.40
CA ASP A 298 -8.50 -14.65 -1.00
C ASP A 298 -7.95 -13.95 -2.25
N PHE A 299 -6.62 -13.95 -2.43
CA PHE A 299 -5.96 -13.24 -3.53
C PHE A 299 -5.68 -14.21 -4.68
N THR A 300 -6.34 -13.98 -5.81
CA THR A 300 -6.20 -14.78 -7.04
C THR A 300 -5.82 -13.90 -8.23
#